data_AF-A0A355VTA9-F1
#
_entry.id   AF-A0A355VTA9-F1
#
_cell.length_a   1.000
_cell.length_b   1.000
_cell.length_c   1.000
_cell.angle_alpha   90.00
_cell.angle_beta   90.00
_cell.angle_gamma   90.00
#
_symmetry.space_group_name_H-M   'P 1'
#
loop_
_entity.id
_entity.type
_entity.pdbx_description
1 polymer ?
#
loop_
_entity_poly.entity_id
_entity_poly.type
_entity_poly.pdbx_seq_one_letter_code
_entity_poly.pdbx_strand_id
1 'polypeptide(L)'
;MQPLLNANITQPDHYVKGRSIEPLDVIESWKLMHHVACALKYICRAGHKDCERTDLEKANFYLDRFLRIGTSARSDCYMNKRNISVEKVAQDWRLNTSLELAIMHIHSATRSTSPFYIEEAKKAINIRLKQLKIITQQNAANENSKSLAKGKKK
;
A
#
# COMPACT_ATOMS: atom_id res chain seq x y z
N MET A 1 13.82 -23.44 25.80
CA MET A 1 13.68 -21.99 25.53
C MET A 1 13.76 -21.79 24.03
N GLN A 2 12.74 -21.25 23.37
CA GLN A 2 12.86 -20.91 21.95
C GLN A 2 13.84 -19.73 21.82
N PRO A 3 14.76 -19.74 20.83
CA PRO A 3 15.68 -18.62 20.65
C PRO A 3 14.87 -17.36 20.30
N LEU A 4 15.17 -16.25 20.99
CA LEU A 4 14.59 -14.94 20.71
C LEU A 4 14.84 -14.59 19.24
N LEU A 5 13.80 -14.72 18.43
CA LEU A 5 13.83 -14.41 17.01
C LEU A 5 14.12 -12.91 16.87
N ASN A 6 15.15 -12.56 16.09
CA ASN A 6 15.59 -11.17 15.94
C ASN A 6 14.44 -10.32 15.38
N ALA A 7 14.00 -9.30 16.13
CA ALA A 7 12.86 -8.45 15.77
C ALA A 7 13.03 -7.76 14.40
N ASN A 8 14.27 -7.47 13.97
CA ASN A 8 14.54 -6.95 12.63
C ASN A 8 14.17 -7.92 11.49
N ILE A 9 14.13 -9.22 11.78
CA ILE A 9 13.76 -10.27 10.82
C ILE A 9 12.24 -10.45 10.81
N THR A 10 11.60 -10.40 11.98
CA THR A 10 10.19 -10.77 12.12
C THR A 10 9.24 -9.59 12.07
N GLN A 11 9.68 -8.41 12.50
CA GLN A 11 8.85 -7.20 12.64
C GLN A 11 9.63 -5.95 12.22
N PRO A 12 10.02 -5.80 10.93
CA PRO A 12 10.85 -4.68 10.53
C PRO A 12 10.16 -3.32 10.75
N ASP A 13 10.89 -2.32 11.25
CA ASP A 13 10.36 -0.99 11.59
C ASP A 13 9.55 -0.33 10.47
N HIS A 14 9.97 -0.50 9.22
CA HIS A 14 9.28 0.09 8.06
C HIS A 14 7.91 -0.53 7.76
N TYR A 15 7.53 -1.59 8.47
CA TYR A 15 6.19 -2.17 8.48
C TYR A 15 5.44 -1.89 9.78
N VAL A 16 6.10 -1.90 10.94
CA VAL A 16 5.44 -1.95 12.26
C VAL A 16 5.53 -0.64 13.04
N LYS A 17 6.36 0.34 12.65
CA LYS A 17 6.56 1.57 13.42
C LYS A 17 5.27 2.38 13.60
N GLY A 18 4.66 2.28 14.78
CA GLY A 18 3.41 2.95 15.15
C GLY A 18 2.13 2.23 14.69
N ARG A 19 2.23 0.96 14.28
CA ARG A 19 1.13 0.14 13.73
C ARG A 19 1.06 -1.20 14.44
N SER A 20 -0.14 -1.71 14.63
CA SER A 20 -0.40 -2.99 15.31
C SER A 20 -0.61 -4.15 14.33
N ILE A 21 -0.89 -3.86 13.06
CA ILE A 21 -1.20 -4.86 12.04
C ILE A 21 -0.05 -4.94 11.03
N GLU A 22 0.58 -6.11 10.92
CA GLU A 22 1.62 -6.32 9.92
C GLU A 22 1.03 -6.66 8.55
N PRO A 23 1.69 -6.29 7.44
CA PRO A 23 1.27 -6.73 6.10
C PRO A 23 1.19 -8.24 5.97
N LEU A 24 2.06 -8.98 6.66
CA LEU A 24 2.05 -10.43 6.61
C LEU A 24 0.76 -10.99 7.22
N ASP A 25 0.32 -10.47 8.37
CA ASP A 25 -0.97 -10.84 8.98
C ASP A 25 -2.14 -10.59 8.01
N VAL A 26 -2.12 -9.46 7.29
CA VAL A 26 -3.16 -9.13 6.30
C VAL A 26 -3.10 -10.05 5.08
N ILE A 27 -1.91 -10.34 4.56
CA ILE A 27 -1.72 -11.24 3.40
C ILE A 27 -2.24 -12.64 3.72
N GLU A 28 -1.92 -13.16 4.90
CA GLU A 28 -2.35 -14.48 5.35
C GLU A 28 -3.86 -14.50 5.64
N SER A 29 -4.38 -13.46 6.32
CA SER A 29 -5.81 -13.29 6.60
C SER A 29 -6.66 -13.24 5.33
N TRP A 30 -6.23 -12.47 4.34
CA TRP A 30 -6.96 -12.26 3.09
C TRP A 30 -6.63 -13.29 2.01
N LYS A 31 -5.65 -14.18 2.25
CA LYS A 31 -5.16 -15.19 1.28
C LYS A 31 -4.73 -14.58 -0.05
N LEU A 32 -3.96 -13.48 0.01
CA LEU A 32 -3.54 -12.77 -1.19
C LEU A 32 -2.54 -13.59 -2.03
N MET A 33 -2.76 -13.64 -3.34
CA MET A 33 -1.80 -14.23 -4.28
C MET A 33 -0.52 -13.39 -4.35
N HIS A 34 0.60 -14.02 -4.71
CA HIS A 34 1.95 -13.43 -4.66
C HIS A 34 2.05 -11.99 -5.18
N HIS A 35 1.51 -11.68 -6.37
CA HIS A 35 1.60 -10.33 -6.94
C HIS A 35 0.72 -9.32 -6.18
N VAL A 36 -0.49 -9.71 -5.79
CA VAL A 36 -1.40 -8.85 -5.01
C VAL A 36 -0.85 -8.62 -3.60
N ALA A 37 -0.26 -9.64 -2.99
CA ALA A 37 0.45 -9.56 -1.72
C ALA A 37 1.65 -8.58 -1.80
N CYS A 38 2.44 -8.66 -2.87
CA CYS A 38 3.52 -7.69 -3.11
C CYS A 38 2.97 -6.26 -3.22
N ALA A 39 1.88 -6.05 -3.96
CA ALA A 39 1.26 -4.74 -4.08
C ALA A 39 0.80 -4.19 -2.73
N LEU A 40 0.12 -5.01 -1.91
CA LEU A 40 -0.31 -4.63 -0.56
C LEU A 40 0.89 -4.23 0.32
N LYS A 41 2.01 -4.97 0.27
CA LYS A 41 3.23 -4.62 1.01
C LYS A 41 3.75 -3.23 0.64
N TYR A 42 3.69 -2.86 -0.63
CA TYR A 42 4.13 -1.53 -1.06
C TYR A 42 3.15 -0.43 -0.65
N ILE A 43 1.84 -0.69 -0.65
CA ILE A 43 0.86 0.25 -0.09
C ILE A 43 1.13 0.48 1.40
N CYS A 44 1.36 -0.57 2.17
CA CYS A 44 1.69 -0.46 3.58
C CYS A 44 3.02 0.29 3.83
N ARG A 45 4.02 0.09 2.96
CA ARG A 45 5.35 0.69 3.09
C ARG A 45 5.43 2.15 2.65
N ALA A 46 4.45 2.62 1.89
CA ALA A 46 4.48 3.92 1.23
C ALA A 46 4.75 5.07 2.20
N GLY A 47 5.88 5.76 2.02
CA GLY A 47 6.29 6.89 2.86
C GLY A 47 7.03 6.52 4.16
N HIS A 48 7.26 5.24 4.42
CA HIS A 48 7.97 4.77 5.62
C HIS A 48 9.41 4.34 5.36
N LYS A 49 9.73 3.85 4.15
CA LYS A 49 11.09 3.45 3.76
C LYS A 49 11.58 4.20 2.53
N ASP A 50 10.81 4.16 1.46
CA ASP A 50 11.06 5.01 0.28
C ASP A 50 10.03 6.16 0.28
N CYS A 51 10.13 7.07 -0.69
CA CYS A 51 9.10 8.08 -0.85
C CYS A 51 7.76 7.43 -1.25
N GLU A 52 6.65 8.00 -0.75
CA GLU A 52 5.30 7.46 -0.95
C GLU A 52 5.00 7.18 -2.43
N ARG A 53 5.40 8.09 -3.30
CA ARG A 53 5.21 7.95 -4.75
C ARG A 53 5.86 6.69 -5.33
N THR A 54 7.13 6.43 -5.03
CA THR A 54 7.86 5.28 -5.57
C THR A 54 7.28 3.97 -5.09
N ASP A 55 6.82 3.91 -3.84
CA ASP A 55 6.14 2.74 -3.31
C ASP A 55 4.80 2.47 -4.01
N LEU A 56 4.00 3.51 -4.25
CA LEU A 56 2.74 3.36 -4.98
C LEU A 56 2.94 2.98 -6.47
N GLU A 57 4.01 3.48 -7.11
CA GLU A 57 4.40 3.04 -8.45
C GLU A 57 4.80 1.55 -8.47
N LYS A 58 5.52 1.06 -7.45
CA LYS A 58 5.81 -0.37 -7.27
C LYS A 58 4.54 -1.18 -7.03
N ALA A 59 3.58 -0.68 -6.26
CA ALA A 59 2.30 -1.36 -6.05
C ALA A 59 1.57 -1.57 -7.40
N ASN A 60 1.45 -0.52 -8.22
CA ASN A 60 0.88 -0.62 -9.57
C ASN A 60 1.62 -1.63 -10.45
N PHE A 61 2.95 -1.62 -10.44
CA PHE A 61 3.77 -2.58 -11.22
C PHE A 61 3.39 -4.04 -10.93
N TYR A 62 3.15 -4.38 -9.66
CA TYR A 62 2.75 -5.73 -9.28
C TYR A 62 1.29 -6.05 -9.65
N LEU A 63 0.37 -5.08 -9.55
CA LEU A 63 -1.02 -5.27 -10.00
C LEU A 63 -1.10 -5.48 -11.52
N ASP A 64 -0.31 -4.74 -12.30
CA ASP A 64 -0.20 -4.96 -13.75
C ASP A 64 0.35 -6.35 -14.09
N ARG A 65 1.32 -6.84 -13.30
CA ARG A 65 1.86 -8.18 -13.48
C ARG A 65 0.82 -9.26 -13.18
N PHE A 66 0.00 -9.06 -12.15
CA PHE A 66 -1.13 -9.94 -11.86
C PHE A 66 -2.11 -10.02 -13.04
N LEU A 67 -2.50 -8.86 -13.59
CA LEU A 67 -3.40 -8.78 -14.74
C LEU A 67 -2.84 -9.45 -16.00
N ARG A 68 -1.54 -9.30 -16.27
CA ARG A 68 -0.88 -9.92 -17.43
C ARG A 68 -0.82 -11.45 -17.34
N ILE A 69 -0.56 -11.98 -16.15
CA ILE A 69 -0.41 -13.45 -15.95
C ILE A 69 -1.78 -14.13 -15.92
N GLY A 70 -2.82 -13.44 -15.46
CA GLY A 70 -4.14 -14.05 -15.26
C GLY A 70 -4.15 -15.04 -14.09
N THR A 71 -5.33 -15.59 -13.78
CA THR A 71 -5.56 -16.48 -12.63
C THR A 71 -5.15 -17.93 -12.92
N SER A 72 -3.92 -18.19 -13.38
CA SER A 72 -3.48 -19.56 -13.72
C SER A 72 -3.04 -20.42 -12.54
N ALA A 73 -3.03 -19.90 -11.31
CA ALA A 73 -2.61 -20.67 -10.14
C ALA A 73 -3.64 -20.52 -9.00
N ARG A 74 -4.40 -21.59 -8.74
CA ARG A 74 -5.07 -21.77 -7.44
C ARG A 74 -3.97 -22.05 -6.42
N SER A 75 -3.81 -21.15 -5.45
CA SER A 75 -2.97 -21.42 -4.29
C SER A 75 -3.77 -22.29 -3.34
N ASP A 76 -3.34 -23.53 -3.14
CA ASP A 76 -3.83 -24.36 -2.04
C ASP A 76 -3.41 -23.72 -0.71
N CYS A 77 -4.39 -23.56 0.17
CA CYS A 77 -4.33 -22.67 1.31
C CYS A 77 -3.76 -23.34 2.56
N TYR A 78 -2.85 -22.67 3.25
CA TYR A 78 -2.58 -22.95 4.66
C TYR A 78 -3.71 -22.37 5.52
N MET A 79 -4.25 -23.22 6.41
CA MET A 79 -5.37 -22.93 7.30
C MET A 79 -4.92 -22.05 8.48
N ASN A 80 -5.47 -20.83 8.64
CA ASN A 80 -6.07 -20.42 9.91
C ASN A 80 -6.86 -19.10 9.87
N LYS A 81 -7.64 -18.92 10.93
CA LYS A 81 -8.74 -17.99 11.16
C LYS A 81 -8.26 -16.68 11.78
N ARG A 82 -8.23 -15.59 10.99
CA ARG A 82 -8.42 -14.20 11.46
C ARG A 82 -9.08 -13.43 10.32
N ASN A 83 -10.30 -12.93 10.49
CA ASN A 83 -10.90 -11.99 9.55
C ASN A 83 -10.46 -10.58 9.97
N ILE A 84 -9.28 -10.14 9.52
CA ILE A 84 -8.87 -8.75 9.71
C ILE A 84 -9.71 -7.92 8.72
N SER A 85 -10.54 -7.02 9.24
CA SER A 85 -11.39 -6.19 8.39
C SER A 85 -10.58 -5.11 7.68
N VAL A 86 -11.00 -4.72 6.48
CA VAL A 86 -10.35 -3.66 5.68
C VAL A 86 -10.28 -2.36 6.46
N GLU A 87 -11.35 -2.04 7.19
CA GLU A 87 -11.49 -0.82 7.98
C GLU A 87 -10.44 -0.79 9.10
N LYS A 88 -10.22 -1.92 9.78
CA LYS A 88 -9.21 -2.01 10.83
C LYS A 88 -7.79 -1.81 10.27
N VAL A 89 -7.51 -2.38 9.10
CA VAL A 89 -6.23 -2.19 8.40
C VAL A 89 -6.05 -0.72 8.00
N ALA A 90 -7.06 -0.12 7.38
CA ALA A 90 -7.01 1.27 6.93
C ALA A 90 -6.76 2.25 8.08
N GLN A 91 -7.44 2.04 9.21
CA GLN A 91 -7.29 2.85 10.42
C GLN A 91 -5.90 2.70 11.04
N ASP A 92 -5.45 1.46 11.26
CA ASP A 92 -4.14 1.18 11.86
C ASP A 92 -3.00 1.72 10.98
N TRP A 93 -3.12 1.55 9.66
CA TRP A 93 -2.14 2.05 8.69
C TRP A 93 -2.30 3.54 8.36
N ARG A 94 -3.31 4.21 8.91
CA ARG A 94 -3.63 5.63 8.68
C ARG A 94 -3.71 5.97 7.18
N LEU A 95 -4.34 5.09 6.42
CA LEU A 95 -4.49 5.27 4.98
C LEU A 95 -5.42 6.44 4.69
N ASN A 96 -5.14 7.17 3.62
CA ASN A 96 -6.11 8.10 3.06
C ASN A 96 -7.18 7.34 2.28
N THR A 97 -8.30 8.00 1.99
CA THR A 97 -9.47 7.41 1.31
C THR A 97 -9.12 6.67 0.02
N SER A 98 -8.19 7.19 -0.80
CA SER A 98 -7.81 6.51 -2.04
C SER A 98 -7.01 5.24 -1.81
N LEU A 99 -6.16 5.18 -0.78
CA LEU A 99 -5.44 3.96 -0.43
C LEU A 99 -6.33 2.96 0.31
N GLU A 100 -7.30 3.42 1.10
CA GLU A 100 -8.34 2.58 1.69
C GLU A 100 -9.17 1.88 0.60
N LEU A 101 -9.64 2.62 -0.40
CA LEU A 101 -10.33 2.04 -1.56
C LEU A 101 -9.44 1.03 -2.30
N ALA A 102 -8.14 1.32 -2.45
CA ALA A 102 -7.22 0.39 -3.08
C ALA A 102 -7.14 -0.96 -2.35
N ILE A 103 -7.00 -0.94 -1.01
CA ILE A 103 -6.94 -2.18 -0.22
C ILE A 103 -8.30 -2.89 -0.14
N MET A 104 -9.41 -2.14 -0.18
CA MET A 104 -10.77 -2.69 -0.26
C MET A 104 -10.96 -3.50 -1.53
N HIS A 105 -10.52 -2.97 -2.67
CA HIS A 105 -10.59 -3.67 -3.94
C HIS A 105 -9.62 -4.86 -4.01
N ILE A 106 -8.41 -4.73 -3.45
CA ILE A 106 -7.48 -5.86 -3.27
C ILE A 106 -8.13 -6.99 -2.47
N HIS A 107 -8.76 -6.68 -1.35
CA HIS A 107 -9.48 -7.65 -0.55
C HIS A 107 -10.65 -8.27 -1.32
N SER A 108 -11.42 -7.46 -2.07
CA SER A 108 -12.56 -7.93 -2.87
C SER A 108 -12.13 -8.85 -4.02
N ALA A 109 -10.94 -8.64 -4.59
CA ALA A 109 -10.36 -9.50 -5.63
C ALA A 109 -10.11 -10.94 -5.14
N THR A 110 -10.04 -11.18 -3.84
CA THR A 110 -9.89 -12.55 -3.29
C THR A 110 -11.15 -13.41 -3.50
N ARG A 111 -12.30 -12.75 -3.73
CA ARG A 111 -13.61 -13.39 -3.88
C ARG A 111 -14.04 -13.54 -5.33
N SER A 112 -13.20 -13.11 -6.28
CA SER A 112 -13.57 -13.00 -7.69
C SER A 112 -12.36 -13.19 -8.60
N THR A 113 -12.53 -13.96 -9.68
CA THR A 113 -11.52 -14.08 -10.73
C THR A 113 -11.54 -12.92 -11.73
N SER A 114 -12.54 -12.04 -11.64
CA SER A 114 -12.66 -10.87 -12.52
C SER A 114 -11.49 -9.89 -12.33
N PRO A 115 -10.88 -9.37 -13.41
CA PRO A 115 -9.85 -8.35 -13.34
C PRO A 115 -10.37 -7.01 -12.80
N PHE A 116 -11.70 -6.81 -12.77
CA PHE A 116 -12.37 -5.57 -12.36
C PHE A 116 -11.80 -4.99 -11.06
N TYR A 117 -11.74 -5.79 -10.00
CA TYR A 117 -11.27 -5.29 -8.70
C TYR A 117 -9.80 -4.86 -8.72
N ILE A 118 -8.96 -5.54 -9.49
CA ILE A 118 -7.55 -5.17 -9.61
C ILE A 118 -7.40 -3.87 -10.39
N GLU A 119 -8.21 -3.66 -11.44
CA GLU A 119 -8.24 -2.39 -12.16
C GLU A 119 -8.77 -1.23 -11.30
N GLU A 120 -9.80 -1.46 -10.49
CA GLU A 120 -10.29 -0.45 -9.54
C GLU A 120 -9.25 -0.12 -8.45
N ALA A 121 -8.52 -1.12 -7.93
CA ALA A 121 -7.42 -0.89 -7.02
C ALA A 121 -6.34 0.01 -7.65
N LYS A 122 -5.96 -0.25 -8.91
CA LYS A 122 -5.03 0.60 -9.66
C LYS A 122 -5.55 2.02 -9.86
N LYS A 123 -6.83 2.18 -10.20
CA LYS A 123 -7.46 3.51 -10.33
C LYS A 123 -7.33 4.29 -9.02
N ALA A 124 -7.61 3.65 -7.89
CA ALA A 124 -7.50 4.26 -6.57
C ALA A 124 -6.05 4.69 -6.23
N ILE A 125 -5.06 3.84 -6.52
CA ILE A 125 -3.63 4.19 -6.38
C ILE A 125 -3.25 5.37 -7.28
N ASN A 126 -3.73 5.38 -8.52
CA ASN A 126 -3.45 6.47 -9.48
C ASN A 126 -4.07 7.80 -9.05
N ILE A 127 -5.22 7.79 -8.37
CA ILE A 127 -5.79 8.99 -7.75
C ILE A 127 -4.81 9.53 -6.70
N ARG A 128 -4.25 8.68 -5.83
CA ARG A 128 -3.26 9.12 -4.83
C ARG A 128 -2.00 9.70 -5.49
N LEU A 129 -1.48 9.04 -6.52
CA LEU A 129 -0.31 9.52 -7.26
C LEU A 129 -0.54 10.92 -7.86
N LYS A 130 -1.74 11.17 -8.40
CA LYS A 130 -2.13 12.51 -8.89
C LYS A 130 -2.16 13.53 -7.76
N GLN A 131 -2.73 13.19 -6.61
CA GLN A 131 -2.75 14.07 -5.43
C GLN A 131 -1.31 14.42 -4.98
N LEU A 132 -0.41 13.44 -4.91
CA LEU A 132 0.99 13.67 -4.55
C LEU A 132 1.71 14.61 -5.52
N LYS A 133 1.44 14.49 -6.82
CA LYS A 133 1.98 15.39 -7.84
C LYS A 133 1.51 16.83 -7.62
N ILE A 134 0.22 17.02 -7.36
CA ILE A 134 -0.37 18.34 -7.10
C ILE A 134 0.24 18.97 -5.84
N ILE A 135 0.34 18.20 -4.74
CA ILE A 135 0.94 18.66 -3.49
C ILE A 135 2.39 19.10 -3.71
N THR A 136 3.17 18.33 -4.48
CA THR A 136 4.56 18.67 -4.80
C THR A 136 4.67 19.99 -5.56
N GLN A 137 3.80 20.21 -6.56
CA GLN A 137 3.76 21.44 -7.35
C GLN A 137 3.35 22.66 -6.49
N GLN A 138 2.35 22.49 -5.62
CA GLN A 138 1.91 23.54 -4.69
C GLN A 138 3.02 23.93 -3.71
N ASN A 139 3.75 22.95 -3.16
CA ASN A 139 4.86 23.21 -2.26
C ASN A 139 5.99 24.01 -2.95
N ALA A 140 6.36 23.63 -4.16
CA ALA A 140 7.35 24.37 -4.96
C ALA A 140 6.91 25.82 -5.25
N ALA A 141 5.62 26.03 -5.58
CA ALA A 141 5.08 27.38 -5.80
C ALA A 141 5.11 28.24 -4.53
N ASN A 142 4.81 27.64 -3.37
CA ASN A 142 4.83 28.31 -2.08
C ASN A 142 6.24 28.69 -1.61
N GLU A 143 7.26 27.88 -1.93
CA GLU A 143 8.65 28.21 -1.65
C GLU A 143 9.16 29.37 -2.52
N ASN A 144 8.78 29.37 -3.80
CA ASN A 144 9.10 30.46 -4.74
C ASN A 144 8.45 31.79 -4.34
N SER A 145 7.20 31.78 -3.88
CA SER A 145 6.55 33.01 -3.41
C SER A 145 7.20 33.57 -2.13
N LYS A 146 7.63 32.69 -1.21
CA LYS A 146 8.38 33.08 0.00
C LYS A 146 9.75 33.69 -0.31
N SER A 147 10.49 33.12 -1.26
CA SER A 147 11.81 33.66 -1.66
C SER A 147 11.70 35.03 -2.33
N LEU A 148 10.71 35.22 -3.21
CA LEU A 148 10.38 36.52 -3.82
C LEU A 148 10.00 37.58 -2.78
N ALA A 149 9.20 37.21 -1.77
CA ALA A 149 8.81 38.12 -0.70
C ALA A 149 10.00 38.53 0.21
N LYS A 150 11.00 37.66 0.38
CA LYS A 150 12.21 37.94 1.16
C LYS A 150 13.21 38.82 0.39
N GLY A 151 13.27 38.68 -0.94
CA GLY A 151 14.11 39.50 -1.82
C GLY A 151 13.67 40.96 -1.91
N LYS A 152 12.37 41.25 -1.80
CA LYS A 152 11.82 42.62 -1.82
C LYS A 152 12.01 43.42 -0.51
N LYS A 153 12.50 42.78 0.56
CA LYS A 153 12.73 43.41 1.88
C LYS A 153 14.21 43.78 2.12
N LYS A 154 15.06 43.65 1.11
CA LYS A 154 16.43 44.18 1.08
C LYS A 154 16.50 45.32 0.08
#